data_AF-A0A840Y6K9-F1
#
_entry.id   AF-A0A840Y6K9-F1
#
_cell.length_a   1.000
_cell.length_b   1.000
_cell.length_c   1.000
_cell.angle_alpha   90.00
_cell.angle_beta   90.00
_cell.angle_gamma   90.00
#
_symmetry.space_group_name_H-M   'P 1'
#
loop_
_entity.id
_entity.type
_entity.pdbx_description
1 polymer ?
#
loop_
_entity_poly.entity_id
_entity_poly.type
_entity_poly.pdbx_seq_one_letter_code
_entity_poly.pdbx_strand_id
1 'polypeptide(L)' 'MIAERGRMGWQKASGYTWRALVETDISRFKRVISGGLHSRTDGRCATEVAIAVRTLNRMLELGCPEYVRIL' A
#
# COMPACT_ATOMS: atom_id res chain seq x y z
N MET A 1 -9.35 -24.07 -12.53
CA MET A 1 -8.35 -22.99 -12.40
C MET A 1 -7.34 -23.16 -11.25
N ILE A 2 -7.71 -23.16 -9.95
CA ILE A 2 -6.74 -23.42 -8.85
C ILE A 2 -6.25 -24.88 -8.88
N ALA A 3 -7.15 -25.84 -9.13
CA ALA A 3 -6.81 -27.26 -9.25
C ALA A 3 -5.88 -27.58 -10.45
N GLU A 4 -5.85 -26.72 -11.48
CA GLU A 4 -5.06 -26.93 -12.70
C GLU A 4 -3.76 -26.11 -12.73
N ARG A 5 -3.74 -24.91 -12.13
CA ARG A 5 -2.59 -23.97 -12.18
C ARG A 5 -1.92 -23.76 -10.82
N GLY A 6 -2.43 -24.40 -9.78
CA GLY A 6 -2.04 -24.16 -8.40
C GLY A 6 -2.45 -22.77 -7.89
N ARG A 7 -2.28 -22.55 -6.58
CA ARG A 7 -2.64 -21.29 -5.90
C ARG A 7 -1.86 -20.09 -6.45
N MET A 8 -0.57 -20.26 -6.70
CA MET A 8 0.31 -19.21 -7.25
C MET A 8 -0.08 -18.81 -8.68
N GLY A 9 -0.37 -19.80 -9.54
CA GLY A 9 -0.79 -19.54 -10.91
C GLY A 9 -2.16 -18.84 -10.98
N TRP A 10 -3.07 -19.17 -10.06
CA TRP A 10 -4.34 -18.47 -9.92
C TRP A 10 -4.17 -17.03 -9.41
N GLN A 11 -3.34 -16.79 -8.38
CA GLN A 11 -3.09 -15.43 -7.86
C GLN A 11 -2.49 -14.50 -8.94
N LYS A 12 -1.57 -15.03 -9.75
CA LYS A 12 -0.93 -14.27 -10.83
C LYS A 12 -1.92 -13.94 -11.95
N ALA A 13 -2.80 -14.88 -12.31
CA ALA A 13 -3.81 -14.70 -13.35
C ALA A 13 -4.97 -13.79 -12.92
N SER A 14 -5.32 -13.77 -11.63
CA SER A 14 -6.42 -12.95 -11.10
C SER A 14 -6.01 -11.53 -10.71
N GLY A 15 -4.72 -11.19 -10.78
CA GLY A 15 -4.19 -9.92 -10.30
C GLY A 15 -4.31 -9.73 -8.79
N TYR A 16 -4.55 -10.82 -8.04
CA TYR A 16 -4.78 -10.78 -6.59
C TYR A 16 -3.59 -10.18 -5.83
N THR A 17 -2.37 -10.40 -6.33
CA THR A 17 -1.15 -9.81 -5.76
C THR A 17 -1.20 -8.28 -5.76
N TRP A 18 -1.70 -7.67 -6.85
CA TRP A 18 -1.84 -6.21 -6.92
C TRP A 18 -2.92 -5.69 -5.97
N ARG A 19 -4.06 -6.37 -5.91
CA ARG A 19 -5.15 -6.01 -4.99
C ARG A 19 -4.69 -6.08 -3.53
N ALA A 20 -3.95 -7.13 -3.16
CA ALA A 20 -3.42 -7.29 -1.80
C ALA A 20 -2.42 -6.18 -1.42
N LEU A 21 -1.59 -5.71 -2.37
CA LEU A 21 -0.69 -4.58 -2.15
C LEU A 21 -1.47 -3.29 -1.88
N VAL A 22 -2.46 -2.98 -2.73
CA VAL A 22 -3.32 -1.80 -2.56
C VAL A 22 -4.08 -1.83 -1.23
N GLU A 23 -4.66 -2.97 -0.87
CA GLU A 23 -5.37 -3.14 0.41
C GLU A 23 -4.44 -2.93 1.62
N THR A 24 -3.20 -3.39 1.51
CA THR A 24 -2.18 -3.18 2.54
C THR A 24 -1.85 -1.70 2.70
N ASP A 25 -1.64 -0.98 1.59
CA ASP A 25 -1.35 0.46 1.64
C ASP A 25 -2.53 1.28 2.15
N ILE A 26 -3.77 0.94 1.75
CA ILE A 26 -4.98 1.58 2.30
C ILE A 26 -5.12 1.31 3.80
N SER A 27 -4.81 0.11 4.26
CA SER A 27 -4.87 -0.24 5.69
C SER A 27 -3.83 0.55 6.51
N ARG A 28 -2.62 0.73 5.98
CA ARG A 28 -1.57 1.58 6.58
C ARG A 28 -1.99 3.04 6.62
N PHE A 29 -2.53 3.55 5.51
CA PHE A 29 -3.05 4.90 5.42
C PHE A 29 -4.11 5.16 6.48
N LYS A 30 -5.12 4.28 6.57
CA LYS A 30 -6.15 4.40 7.60
C LYS A 30 -5.55 4.34 9.00
N ARG A 31 -4.66 3.40 9.31
CA ARG A 31 -4.14 3.25 10.68
C ARG A 31 -3.33 4.46 11.18
N VAL A 32 -2.61 5.15 10.30
CA VAL A 32 -1.71 6.26 10.66
C VAL A 32 -2.38 7.62 10.46
N ILE A 33 -3.27 7.75 9.48
CA ILE A 33 -3.87 9.03 9.03
C ILE A 33 -5.37 9.11 9.37
N SER A 34 -5.99 8.12 10.05
CA SER A 34 -7.44 8.07 10.34
C SER A 34 -8.03 9.26 11.10
N GLY A 35 -7.24 10.24 11.54
CA GLY A 35 -7.74 11.49 12.13
C GLY A 35 -8.61 12.33 11.18
N GLY A 36 -8.69 11.97 9.90
CA GLY A 36 -9.53 12.61 8.89
C GLY A 36 -8.77 13.66 8.08
N LEU A 37 -9.35 14.07 6.96
CA LEU A 37 -8.86 15.19 6.17
C LEU A 37 -9.29 16.48 6.86
N HIS A 38 -8.34 17.39 7.07
CA HIS A 38 -8.62 18.67 7.74
C HIS A 38 -9.21 19.68 6.77
N SER A 39 -8.93 19.53 5.47
CA SER A 39 -9.53 20.37 4.46
C SER A 39 -10.97 19.99 4.12
N ARG A 40 -11.77 21.00 3.77
CA ARG A 40 -13.16 20.84 3.32
C ARG A 40 -13.33 21.08 1.81
N THR A 41 -12.25 21.33 1.09
CA THR A 41 -12.25 21.58 -0.35
C THR A 41 -11.49 20.49 -1.08
N ASP A 42 -12.08 19.91 -2.12
CA ASP A 42 -11.55 18.74 -2.85
C ASP A 42 -10.08 18.88 -3.28
N GLY A 43 -9.68 20.04 -3.81
CA GLY A 43 -8.29 20.25 -4.23
C GLY A 43 -7.28 20.22 -3.08
N ARG A 44 -7.67 20.71 -1.90
CA ARG A 44 -6.82 20.68 -0.70
C ARG A 44 -6.84 19.32 -0.03
N CYS A 45 -7.98 18.62 -0.02
CA CYS A 45 -8.07 17.21 0.36
C CYS A 45 -7.13 16.33 -0.46
N ALA A 46 -7.10 16.49 -1.79
CA ALA A 46 -6.20 15.73 -2.66
C ALA A 46 -4.73 15.99 -2.31
N THR A 47 -4.38 17.24 -2.02
CA THR A 47 -3.02 17.61 -1.61
C THR A 47 -2.65 17.00 -0.26
N GLU A 48 -3.55 17.05 0.73
CA GLU A 48 -3.35 16.42 2.04
C GLU A 48 -3.13 14.90 1.92
N VAL A 49 -3.94 14.22 1.11
CA VAL A 49 -3.78 12.78 0.82
C VAL A 49 -2.42 12.52 0.18
N ALA A 50 -2.02 13.30 -0.81
CA ALA A 50 -0.74 13.12 -1.51
C ALA A 50 0.46 13.28 -0.55
N ILE A 51 0.43 14.27 0.34
CA ILE A 51 1.45 14.47 1.36
C ILE A 51 1.46 13.30 2.34
N ALA A 52 0.30 12.85 2.82
CA ALA A 52 0.19 11.72 3.75
C ALA A 52 0.74 10.41 3.16
N VAL A 53 0.42 10.09 1.90
CA VAL A 53 0.96 8.93 1.19
C VAL A 53 2.48 9.04 1.05
N ARG A 54 3.00 10.20 0.67
CA ARG A 54 4.45 10.42 0.55
C ARG A 54 5.18 10.25 1.88
N THR A 55 4.60 10.72 2.98
CA THR A 55 5.14 10.52 4.33
C THR A 55 5.15 9.05 4.73
N LEU A 56 4.09 8.29 4.42
CA LEU A 56 4.02 6.85 4.70
C LEU A 56 5.05 6.04 3.92
N ASN A 57 5.31 6.41 2.66
CA ASN A 57 6.36 5.80 1.86
C ASN A 57 7.74 6.13 2.42
N ARG A 58 7.96 7.37 2.88
CA ARG A 58 9.23 7.74 3.51
C ARG A 58 9.46 7.03 4.85
N MET A 59 8.41 6.83 5.65
CA MET A 59 8.49 6.02 6.88
C MET A 59 8.86 4.57 6.59
N LEU A 60 8.37 4.01 5.47
CA LEU A 60 8.74 2.67 5.04
C LEU A 60 10.23 2.59 4.69
N GLU A 61 10.74 3.53 3.90
CA GLU A 61 12.16 3.60 3.55
C GLU A 61 13.08 3.69 4.78
N LEU A 62 12.64 4.39 5.83
CA LEU A 62 13.41 4.54 7.06
C LEU A 62 13.28 3.35 8.02
N GLY A 63 12.13 2.66 8.02
CA GLY A 63 11.84 1.53 8.91
C GLY A 63 12.18 0.16 8.33
N CYS A 64 12.40 0.06 7.02
CA CYS A 64 12.81 -1.18 6.39
C CYS A 64 14.30 -1.42 6.57
N PRO A 65 14.72 -2.53 7.23
CA PRO A 65 16.12 -2.92 7.22
C PRO A 65 16.53 -3.28 5.79
N GLU A 66 17.72 -2.82 5.37
CA GLU A 66 18.32 -3.25 4.12
C GLU A 66 18.65 -4.75 4.21
N TYR A 67 17.84 -5.58 3.54
CA TYR A 67 18.12 -7.01 3.43
C TYR A 67 19.24 -7.21 2.41
N VAL A 68 20.49 -7.15 2.89
CA VAL A 68 21.66 -7.54 2.10
C VAL A 68 21.63 -9.06 1.96
N ARG A 69 21.42 -9.56 0.75
CA ARG A 69 21.62 -10.97 0.44
C ARG A 69 23.12 -11.26 0.48
N ILE A 70 23.58 -11.81 1.60
CA ILE A 70 24.93 -12.35 1.70
C ILE A 70 24.94 -13.65 0.88
N LEU A 71 25.74 -13.67 -0.19
CA LEU A 71 26.00 -14.85 -1.02
C LEU A 71 27.00 -15.77 -0.33
#